data_AF-A0A7V6LEI0-F1
#
_entry.id   AF-A0A7V6LEI0-F1
#
_cell.length_a   1.000
_cell.length_b   1.000
_cell.length_c   1.000
_cell.angle_alpha   90.00
_cell.angle_beta   90.00
_cell.angle_gamma   90.00
#
_symmetry.space_group_name_H-M   'P 1'
#
loop_
_entity.id
_entity.type
_entity.pdbx_description
1 polymer ?
#
loop_
_entity_poly.entity_id
_entity_poly.type
_entity_poly.pdbx_seq_one_letter_code
_entity_poly.pdbx_strand_id
1 'polypeptide(L)' 'LSIPGIYGEVKRPDWVRVHAQNERGKPVDMEAQGFLARVFCHELDHLDGILFIQKAVSGTIINRNAETLEAEVK' A
#
# COMPACT_ATOMS: atom_id res chain seq x y z
N LEU A 1 -7.55 4.56 -3.33
CA LEU A 1 -6.58 3.70 -4.04
C LEU A 1 -6.07 4.45 -5.27
N SER A 2 -4.77 4.73 -5.34
CA SER A 2 -4.21 5.72 -6.28
C SER A 2 -3.74 5.12 -7.61
N ILE A 3 -3.41 3.82 -7.66
CA ILE A 3 -2.84 3.17 -8.85
C ILE A 3 -3.55 1.82 -9.09
N PRO A 4 -4.74 1.82 -9.72
CA PRO A 4 -5.48 0.59 -9.98
C PRO A 4 -4.77 -0.31 -11.00
N GLY A 5 -4.85 -1.62 -10.80
CA GLY A 5 -4.29 -2.63 -11.72
C GLY A 5 -2.77 -2.81 -11.68
N ILE A 6 -2.05 -1.98 -10.94
CA ILE A 6 -0.60 -2.13 -10.75
C ILE A 6 -0.32 -2.90 -9.46
N TYR A 7 0.51 -3.93 -9.55
CA TYR A 7 0.96 -4.73 -8.43
C TYR A 7 2.48 -4.81 -8.44
N GLY A 8 3.09 -5.03 -7.28
CA GLY A 8 4.53 -5.22 -7.16
C GLY A 8 4.93 -5.62 -5.75
N GLU A 9 6.11 -6.20 -5.61
CA GLU A 9 6.65 -6.57 -4.31
C GLU A 9 7.31 -5.37 -3.65
N VAL A 10 7.08 -5.17 -2.35
CA VAL A 10 7.69 -4.09 -1.57
C VAL A 10 8.22 -4.69 -0.28
N LYS A 11 9.49 -4.45 0.02
CA LYS A 11 10.09 -4.83 1.32
C LYS A 11 9.59 -3.88 2.40
N ARG A 12 8.97 -4.43 3.44
CA ARG A 12 8.45 -3.68 4.60
C ARG A 12 8.73 -4.46 5.88
N PRO A 13 8.80 -3.79 7.05
CA PRO A 13 8.88 -4.48 8.33
C PRO A 13 7.71 -5.44 8.54
N ASP A 14 7.97 -6.60 9.15
CA ASP A 14 6.94 -7.58 9.48
C ASP A 14 6.17 -7.25 10.77
N TRP A 15 6.75 -6.42 11.65
CA TRP A 15 6.10 -5.87 12.83
C TRP A 15 6.32 -4.36 12.91
N VAL A 16 5.30 -3.63 13.37
CA VAL A 16 5.35 -2.18 13.62
C VAL A 16 4.57 -1.83 14.89
N ARG A 17 4.95 -0.73 15.54
CA ARG A 17 4.16 -0.06 16.57
C ARG A 17 3.78 1.34 16.06
N VAL A 18 2.49 1.67 16.11
CA VAL A 18 1.93 2.91 15.58
C VAL A 18 1.34 3.72 16.72
N HIS A 19 1.83 4.95 16.87
CA HIS A 19 1.25 5.95 17.74
C HIS A 19 0.45 6.94 16.90
N ALA A 20 -0.82 7.14 17.24
CA ALA A 20 -1.70 8.03 16.49
C ALA A 20 -2.77 8.63 17.40
N GLN A 21 -3.69 9.39 16.80
CA GLN A 21 -4.94 9.79 17.45
C GLN A 21 -6.11 9.17 16.68
N ASN A 22 -7.16 8.81 17.40
CA ASN A 22 -8.42 8.40 16.77
C ASN A 22 -9.22 9.63 16.26
N GLU A 23 -10.40 9.40 15.70
CA GLU A 23 -11.25 10.43 15.11
C GLU A 23 -11.74 11.48 16.12
N ARG A 24 -11.60 11.20 17.43
CA ARG A 24 -11.94 12.12 18.53
C ARG A 24 -10.71 12.80 19.14
N GLY A 25 -9.54 12.66 18.52
CA GLY A 25 -8.27 13.21 19.01
C GLY A 25 -7.68 12.46 20.21
N LYS A 26 -8.23 11.31 20.60
CA LYS A 26 -7.68 10.52 21.72
C LYS A 26 -6.47 9.72 21.26
N PRO A 27 -5.38 9.67 22.05
CA PRO A 27 -4.19 8.91 21.69
C PRO A 27 -4.51 7.42 21.59
N VAL A 28 -3.94 6.77 20.59
CA VAL A 28 -3.96 5.32 20.39
C VAL A 28 -2.54 4.81 20.16
N ASP A 29 -2.28 3.60 20.65
CA ASP A 29 -1.01 2.90 20.53
C ASP A 29 -1.31 1.46 20.13
N MET A 30 -0.81 1.04 18.97
CA MET A 30 -1.18 -0.22 18.34
C MET A 30 0.07 -0.94 17.84
N GLU A 31 0.13 -2.24 18.10
CA GLU A 31 1.11 -3.13 17.49
C GLU A 31 0.45 -3.93 16.37
N ALA A 32 1.14 -4.10 15.24
CA ALA A 32 0.65 -4.84 14.09
C ALA A 32 1.74 -5.73 13.51
N GLN A 33 1.32 -6.86 12.94
CA GLN A 33 2.20 -7.82 12.27
C GLN A 33 1.69 -8.19 10.87
N GLY A 34 2.60 -8.71 10.04
CA GLY A 34 2.32 -9.27 8.73
C GLY A 34 1.55 -8.31 7.83
N PHE A 35 0.33 -8.71 7.44
CA PHE A 35 -0.49 -7.92 6.52
C PHE A 35 -0.88 -6.55 7.09
N LEU A 36 -1.25 -6.45 8.37
CA LEU A 36 -1.67 -5.18 8.95
C LEU A 36 -0.48 -4.21 9.10
N ALA A 37 0.71 -4.71 9.45
CA ALA A 37 1.93 -3.93 9.46
C ALA A 37 2.24 -3.36 8.06
N ARG A 38 2.08 -4.18 7.03
CA ARG A 38 2.24 -3.77 5.63
C ARG A 38 1.26 -2.66 5.24
N VAL A 39 -0.01 -2.78 5.62
CA VAL A 39 -1.03 -1.76 5.35
C VAL A 39 -0.67 -0.45 6.05
N PHE A 40 -0.32 -0.47 7.33
CA PHE A 40 0.10 0.75 8.03
C PHE A 40 1.27 1.44 7.34
N CYS A 41 2.32 0.69 6.98
CA CYS A 41 3.43 1.27 6.24
C CYS A 41 3.04 1.82 4.86
N HIS A 42 2.06 1.21 4.17
CA HIS A 42 1.56 1.71 2.89
C HIS A 42 0.82 3.04 3.07
N GLU A 43 -0.10 3.12 4.03
CA GLU A 43 -0.90 4.33 4.23
C GLU A 43 -0.07 5.47 4.82
N LEU A 44 0.92 5.17 5.67
CA LEU A 44 1.86 6.16 6.20
C LEU A 44 2.73 6.77 5.10
N ASP A 45 3.18 5.96 4.12
CA ASP A 45 3.95 6.47 2.98
C ASP A 45 3.18 7.57 2.20
N HIS A 46 1.84 7.48 2.13
CA HIS A 46 1.03 8.52 1.47
C HIS A 46 1.06 9.85 2.21
N LEU A 47 1.28 9.87 3.53
CA LEU A 47 1.45 11.12 4.30
C LEU A 47 2.71 11.88 3.87
N ASP A 48 3.71 11.15 3.39
CA ASP A 48 4.97 11.68 2.85
C ASP A 48 4.92 11.84 1.31
N GLY A 49 3.77 11.60 0.68
CA GLY A 49 3.61 11.66 -0.77
C GLY A 49 4.32 10.53 -1.53
N ILE A 50 4.59 9.42 -0.87
CA ILE A 50 5.30 8.27 -1.46
C ILE A 50 4.29 7.19 -1.90
N LEU A 51 4.34 6.83 -3.18
CA LEU A 51 3.58 5.72 -3.74
C LEU A 51 4.40 4.42 -3.65
N PHE A 52 3.72 3.28 -3.52
CA PHE A 52 4.39 1.99 -3.36
C PHE A 52 5.34 1.63 -4.53
N ILE A 53 5.04 2.09 -5.75
CA ILE A 53 5.87 1.87 -6.95
C ILE A 53 7.28 2.45 -6.81
N GLN A 54 7.46 3.51 -6.00
CA GLN A 54 8.77 4.12 -5.75
C GLN A 54 9.64 3.25 -4.83
N LYS A 55 9.03 2.36 -4.05
CA LYS A 55 9.70 1.42 -3.14
C LYS A 55 9.64 -0.04 -3.62
N ALA A 56 9.03 -0.29 -4.76
CA ALA A 56 8.87 -1.63 -5.30
C ALA A 56 10.23 -2.23 -5.67
N VAL A 57 10.37 -3.53 -5.46
CA VAL A 57 11.53 -4.29 -5.88
C VAL A 57 11.59 -4.25 -7.41
N SER A 58 12.75 -3.84 -7.94
CA SER A 58 12.97 -3.75 -9.38
C SER A 58 12.63 -5.07 -10.07
N GLY A 59 11.89 -5.00 -11.17
CA GLY A 59 11.45 -6.18 -11.94
C GLY A 59 10.21 -6.89 -11.40
N THR A 60 9.60 -6.43 -10.30
CA THR A 60 8.39 -7.07 -9.74
C THR A 60 7.08 -6.35 -10.09
N ILE A 61 7.16 -5.14 -10.65
CA ILE A 61 5.97 -4.36 -11.01
C ILE A 61 5.28 -5.01 -12.22
N ILE A 62 4.00 -5.32 -12.08
CA ILE A 62 3.13 -5.83 -13.13
C ILE A 62 1.89 -4.94 -13.28
N ASN A 63 1.44 -4.75 -14.52
CA ASN A 63 0.19 -4.07 -14.84
C ASN A 63 -0.83 -5.09 -15.35
N ARG A 64 -1.83 -5.43 -14.53
CA ARG A 64 -2.90 -6.38 -14.89
C ARG A 64 -3.96 -5.79 -15.81
N ASN A 65 -3.97 -4.47 -16.01
CA ASN A 65 -4.90 -3.83 -16.94
C ASN A 65 -4.35 -3.80 -18.37
N ALA A 66 -3.11 -4.24 -18.60
CA ALA A 66 -2.47 -4.18 -19.92
C ALA A 66 -3.14 -5.07 -20.98
N GLU A 67 -4.11 -5.92 -20.61
CA GLU A 67 -4.80 -6.87 -21.51
C GLU A 67 -6.33 -6.68 -21.60
N THR A 68 -6.94 -5.66 -21.00
CA THR A 68 -8.42 -5.50 -21.01
C THR A 68 -8.98 -4.77 -22.25
N LEU A 69 -8.37 -4.95 -23.44
CA LEU A 69 -8.80 -4.32 -24.69
C LEU A 69 -9.34 -5.34 -25.73
N GLU A 70 -10.17 -6.31 -25.34
CA GLU A 70 -10.86 -7.19 -26.34
C GLU A 70 -12.32 -7.56 -26.03
N ALA A 71 -12.97 -6.98 -25.02
CA ALA A 71 -14.35 -7.36 -24.68
C ALA A 71 -15.27 -6.16 -24.45
N GLU A 72 -15.44 -5.30 -25.47
CA GLU A 72 -16.59 -4.38 -25.54
C GLU A 72 -16.78 -3.79 -26.96
N VAL A 73 -16.88 -4.67 -27.97
CA VAL A 73 -17.57 -4.33 -29.22
C VAL A 73 -18.74 -5.27 -29.36
N LYS A 74 -19.93 -4.74 -29.11
CA LYS A 74 -21.19 -5.33 -29.53
C LYS A 74 -21.83 -4.41 -30.57
#